data_AF-A0A2H0E225-F1
#
_entry.id   AF-A0A2H0E225-F1
#
_cell.length_a   1.000
_cell.length_b   1.000
_cell.length_c   1.000
_cell.angle_alpha   90.00
_cell.angle_beta   90.00
_cell.angle_gamma   90.00
#
_symmetry.space_group_name_H-M   'P 1'
#
loop_
_entity.id
_entity.type
_entity.pdbx_description
1 polymer ?
#
loop_
_entity_poly.entity_id
_entity_poly.type
_entity_poly.pdbx_seq_one_letter_code
_entity_poly.pdbx_strand_id
1 'polypeptide(L)'
;MKAFLDWLKANPKIKLNLILAAIILGLLPGRNQFYDLDLGEARPLTRALPQVYLPPTDSPVNVTGVKAPWVSARSAVIIDVNDKTILYAKSPDLKLLPASTTKIMTALVVLDSYSLDQIIMIDSVHQTGQVMKLRPGERISVENLLYGLLVQSANDAATILAQNFPGGEDAFIEAMNQKVAELGLTNTNFTNASGLDAYGHYTTAHDLALIAAAAMTNETFRKIVGTLGITVSDADNTLVHDLTTINELLGVVSGLSGVKTGWTKAAGECFVAYVARDGRELVTVVLGSADRFGETAALINWAYSNHHWQVVVPATR
;
A
#
# COMPACT_ATOMS: atom_id res chain seq x y z
N MET A 1 36.65 -7.99 14.80
CA MET A 1 37.26 -8.08 13.46
C MET A 1 38.80 -8.04 13.50
N LYS A 2 39.44 -6.98 14.02
CA LYS A 2 40.91 -6.83 14.02
C LYS A 2 41.67 -7.99 14.71
N ALA A 3 41.25 -8.37 15.92
CA ALA A 3 41.85 -9.50 16.65
C ALA A 3 41.75 -10.85 15.90
N PHE A 4 40.66 -11.07 15.16
CA PHE A 4 40.46 -12.27 14.34
C PHE A 4 41.38 -12.28 13.11
N LEU A 5 41.55 -11.12 12.46
CA LEU A 5 42.46 -10.97 11.33
C LEU A 5 43.93 -11.15 11.74
N ASP A 6 44.31 -10.65 12.92
CA ASP A 6 45.65 -10.80 13.45
C ASP A 6 45.92 -12.26 13.87
N TRP A 7 44.93 -12.94 14.44
CA TRP A 7 45.00 -14.38 14.72
C TRP A 7 45.11 -15.24 13.43
N LEU A 8 44.39 -14.89 12.35
CA LEU A 8 44.50 -15.56 11.05
C LEU A 8 45.87 -15.37 10.40
N LYS A 9 46.50 -14.21 10.58
CA LYS A 9 47.87 -13.97 10.11
C LYS A 9 48.89 -14.82 10.87
N ALA A 10 48.68 -15.03 12.17
CA ALA A 10 49.54 -15.89 12.98
C ALA A 10 49.36 -17.40 12.69
N ASN A 11 48.29 -17.81 12.01
CA ASN A 11 47.95 -19.22 11.75
C ASN A 11 47.75 -19.50 10.24
N PRO A 12 48.82 -19.50 9.43
CA PRO A 12 48.72 -19.53 7.96
C PRO A 12 48.10 -20.82 7.40
N LYS A 13 48.29 -21.97 8.07
CA LYS A 13 47.64 -23.24 7.67
C LYS A 13 46.12 -23.20 7.85
N ILE A 14 45.65 -22.62 8.96
CA ILE A 14 44.21 -22.47 9.25
C ILE A 14 43.59 -21.47 8.27
N LYS A 15 44.29 -20.37 7.98
CA LYS A 15 43.87 -19.38 6.97
C LYS A 15 43.68 -20.03 5.59
N LEU A 16 44.62 -20.85 5.15
CA LEU A 16 44.52 -21.56 3.87
C LEU A 16 43.33 -22.53 3.85
N ASN A 17 43.11 -23.28 4.93
CA ASN A 17 41.98 -24.20 5.05
C ASN A 17 40.63 -23.47 5.02
N LEU A 18 40.52 -22.30 5.64
CA LEU A 18 39.29 -21.49 5.61
C LEU A 18 39.01 -20.91 4.22
N ILE A 19 40.04 -20.50 3.48
CA ILE A 19 39.90 -20.02 2.09
C ILE A 19 39.44 -21.18 1.19
N LEU A 20 40.06 -22.35 1.32
CA LEU A 20 39.65 -23.55 0.59
C LEU A 20 38.21 -23.96 0.93
N ALA A 21 37.83 -23.92 2.21
CA ALA A 21 36.47 -24.22 2.63
C ALA A 21 35.45 -23.24 2.03
N ALA A 22 35.76 -21.94 1.99
CA ALA A 22 34.89 -20.93 1.39
C ALA A 22 34.75 -21.11 -0.14
N ILE A 23 35.83 -21.48 -0.82
CA ILE A 23 35.81 -21.79 -2.26
C ILE A 23 34.97 -23.05 -2.51
N ILE A 24 35.13 -24.10 -1.70
CA ILE A 24 34.34 -25.34 -1.81
C ILE A 24 32.85 -25.04 -1.53
N LEU A 25 32.53 -24.28 -0.49
CA LEU A 25 31.15 -23.85 -0.18
C LEU A 25 30.54 -22.96 -1.29
N GLY A 26 31.35 -22.16 -1.98
CA GLY A 26 30.90 -21.37 -3.14
C GLY A 26 30.75 -22.18 -4.43
N LEU A 27 31.44 -23.32 -4.54
CA LEU A 27 31.37 -24.24 -5.69
C LEU A 27 30.37 -25.38 -5.50
N LEU A 28 29.94 -25.65 -4.27
CA LEU A 28 28.81 -26.53 -4.00
C LEU A 28 27.54 -25.78 -4.45
N PRO A 29 26.86 -26.21 -5.53
CA PRO A 29 25.59 -25.60 -5.90
C PRO A 29 24.67 -25.77 -4.70
N GLY A 30 24.24 -24.65 -4.10
CA GLY A 30 23.27 -24.69 -3.02
C GLY A 30 22.09 -25.52 -3.51
N ARG A 31 21.80 -26.63 -2.82
CA ARG A 31 20.58 -27.41 -3.06
C ARG A 31 19.39 -26.56 -2.62
N ASN A 32 19.02 -25.59 -3.46
CA ASN A 32 17.71 -24.96 -3.42
C ASN A 32 16.70 -26.02 -3.83
N GLN A 33 15.63 -26.20 -3.06
CA GLN A 33 14.52 -27.12 -3.35
C GLN A 33 13.77 -26.82 -4.68
N PHE A 34 14.28 -25.90 -5.50
CA PHE A 34 13.66 -25.46 -6.76
C PHE A 34 14.29 -26.08 -8.01
N TYR A 35 15.36 -26.88 -7.90
CA TYR A 35 16.00 -27.49 -9.07
C TYR A 35 15.43 -28.87 -9.47
N ASP A 36 14.58 -29.48 -8.65
CA ASP A 36 13.81 -30.70 -8.98
C ASP A 36 12.36 -30.36 -9.33
N LEU A 37 12.15 -29.33 -10.17
CA LEU A 37 10.87 -29.20 -10.89
C LEU A 37 10.90 -30.21 -12.04
N ASP A 38 10.42 -31.41 -11.76
CA ASP A 38 9.96 -32.34 -12.79
C ASP A 38 8.83 -31.65 -13.56
N LEU A 39 9.18 -31.01 -14.67
CA LEU A 39 8.25 -30.45 -15.64
C LEU A 39 7.62 -31.60 -16.42
N GLY A 40 6.82 -32.40 -15.72
CA GLY A 40 5.98 -33.44 -16.30
C GLY A 40 5.24 -32.89 -17.51
N GLU A 41 5.11 -33.73 -18.53
CA GLU A 41 4.71 -33.41 -19.91
C GLU A 41 3.80 -32.18 -20.06
N ALA A 42 4.35 -31.17 -20.78
CA ALA A 42 3.64 -30.12 -21.50
C ALA A 42 2.31 -29.64 -20.89
N ARG A 43 2.34 -29.15 -19.64
CA ARG A 43 1.24 -28.30 -19.15
C ARG A 43 1.40 -26.90 -19.72
N PRO A 44 0.35 -26.30 -20.33
CA PRO A 44 0.43 -24.95 -20.84
C PRO A 44 0.85 -23.99 -19.71
N LEU A 45 1.89 -23.18 -19.97
CA LEU A 45 2.46 -22.20 -19.03
C LEU A 45 1.48 -21.08 -18.64
N THR A 46 0.27 -21.10 -19.19
CA THR A 46 -0.82 -20.20 -18.89
C THR A 46 -1.99 -21.02 -18.38
N ARG A 47 -2.15 -21.08 -17.06
CA ARG A 47 -3.50 -21.25 -16.51
C ARG A 47 -4.26 -20.01 -16.97
N ALA A 48 -5.23 -20.17 -17.87
CA ALA A 48 -6.14 -19.09 -18.18
C ALA A 48 -6.71 -18.59 -16.86
N LEU A 49 -6.44 -17.32 -16.52
CA LEU A 49 -7.09 -16.70 -15.38
C LEU A 49 -8.59 -16.87 -15.58
N PRO A 50 -9.37 -17.21 -14.53
CA PRO A 50 -10.81 -17.15 -14.64
C PRO A 50 -11.16 -15.75 -15.13
N GLN A 51 -11.62 -15.66 -16.38
CA GLN A 51 -12.25 -14.44 -16.86
C GLN A 51 -13.52 -14.32 -16.05
N VAL A 52 -13.48 -13.50 -14.99
CA VAL A 52 -14.69 -12.98 -14.39
C VAL A 52 -15.29 -12.12 -15.48
N TYR A 53 -16.26 -12.67 -16.20
CA TYR A 53 -17.09 -11.93 -17.14
C TYR A 53 -18.00 -11.07 -16.29
N LEU A 54 -17.48 -9.93 -15.81
CA LEU A 54 -18.35 -8.84 -15.42
C LEU A 54 -19.14 -8.49 -16.69
N PRO A 55 -20.48 -8.49 -16.66
CA PRO A 55 -21.23 -7.98 -17.79
C PRO A 55 -20.63 -6.61 -18.15
N PRO A 56 -20.47 -6.28 -19.44
CA PRO A 56 -20.01 -4.94 -19.81
C PRO A 56 -20.89 -3.95 -19.07
N THR A 57 -20.31 -3.24 -18.11
CA THR A 57 -21.02 -2.14 -17.48
C THR A 57 -21.04 -1.07 -18.55
N ASP A 58 -22.21 -0.85 -19.16
CA ASP A 58 -22.42 0.21 -20.17
C ASP A 58 -22.26 1.63 -19.59
N SER A 59 -21.74 1.74 -18.36
CA SER A 59 -21.61 2.97 -17.61
C SER A 59 -20.62 2.84 -16.46
N PRO A 60 -19.89 3.91 -16.09
CA PRO A 60 -19.73 5.15 -16.83
C PRO A 60 -19.00 5.00 -18.18
N VAL A 61 -19.48 5.72 -19.20
CA VAL A 61 -18.87 5.77 -20.54
C VAL A 61 -18.37 7.18 -20.85
N ASN A 62 -17.23 7.27 -21.53
CA ASN A 62 -16.74 8.54 -22.06
C ASN A 62 -17.62 8.99 -23.24
N VAL A 63 -18.44 10.02 -23.03
CA VAL A 63 -19.42 10.50 -24.03
C VAL A 63 -18.90 11.63 -24.90
N THR A 64 -17.79 12.28 -24.53
CA THR A 64 -17.24 13.43 -25.25
C THR A 64 -16.18 13.04 -26.28
N GLY A 65 -15.60 11.85 -26.15
CA GLY A 65 -14.47 11.40 -26.98
C GLY A 65 -13.15 12.11 -26.66
N VAL A 66 -13.13 12.99 -25.65
CA VAL A 66 -11.90 13.66 -25.20
C VAL A 66 -10.98 12.63 -24.56
N LYS A 67 -9.76 12.53 -25.10
CA LYS A 67 -8.73 11.62 -24.57
C LYS A 67 -8.28 12.06 -23.19
N ALA A 68 -7.94 11.08 -22.35
CA ALA A 68 -7.34 11.34 -21.05
C ALA A 68 -6.03 12.15 -21.20
N PRO A 69 -5.70 13.01 -20.22
CA PRO A 69 -4.43 13.74 -20.22
C PRO A 69 -3.26 12.76 -20.20
N TRP A 70 -2.13 13.21 -20.75
CA TRP A 70 -0.88 12.47 -20.58
C TRP A 70 -0.45 12.52 -19.11
N VAL A 71 0.05 11.39 -18.61
CA VAL A 71 0.61 11.25 -17.26
C VAL A 71 1.97 10.57 -17.35
N SER A 72 2.93 11.03 -16.54
CA SER A 72 4.26 10.43 -16.38
C SER A 72 4.22 9.15 -15.55
N ALA A 73 3.20 8.97 -14.70
CA ALA A 73 2.99 7.77 -13.88
C ALA A 73 3.24 6.48 -14.67
N ARG A 74 4.03 5.57 -14.10
CA ARG A 74 4.34 4.26 -14.71
C ARG A 74 3.11 3.37 -14.82
N SER A 75 2.22 3.49 -13.81
CA SER A 75 0.92 2.83 -13.78
C SER A 75 -0.12 3.79 -13.22
N ALA A 76 -1.33 3.77 -13.77
CA ALA A 76 -2.44 4.58 -13.29
C ALA A 76 -3.78 3.93 -13.61
N VAL A 77 -4.79 4.16 -12.76
CA VAL A 77 -6.16 3.71 -12.98
C VAL A 77 -7.16 4.70 -12.36
N ILE A 78 -8.34 4.81 -12.95
CA ILE A 78 -9.52 5.43 -12.33
C ILE A 78 -10.64 4.38 -12.35
N ILE A 79 -11.23 4.12 -11.20
CA ILE A 79 -12.40 3.22 -11.09
C ILE A 79 -13.60 3.94 -10.48
N ASP A 80 -14.79 3.56 -10.91
CA ASP A 80 -16.02 3.82 -10.16
C ASP A 80 -16.07 2.95 -8.91
N VAL A 81 -16.46 3.53 -7.78
CA VAL A 81 -16.46 2.82 -6.49
C VAL A 81 -17.62 1.82 -6.40
N ASN A 82 -18.75 2.05 -7.05
CA ASN A 82 -19.94 1.22 -6.89
C ASN A 82 -19.81 -0.10 -7.65
N ASP A 83 -19.51 -0.03 -8.95
CA ASP A 83 -19.49 -1.19 -9.84
C ASP A 83 -18.08 -1.61 -10.29
N LYS A 84 -17.04 -0.88 -9.84
CA LYS A 84 -15.62 -1.12 -10.16
C LYS A 84 -15.28 -0.92 -11.63
N THR A 85 -16.15 -0.26 -12.40
CA THR A 85 -15.88 0.06 -13.81
C THR A 85 -14.62 0.90 -13.93
N ILE A 86 -13.73 0.53 -14.85
CA ILE A 86 -12.50 1.27 -15.13
C ILE A 86 -12.79 2.38 -16.15
N LEU A 87 -12.61 3.64 -15.74
CA LEU A 87 -12.77 4.83 -16.59
C LEU A 87 -11.47 5.16 -17.34
N TYR A 88 -10.33 4.85 -16.72
CA TYR A 88 -9.00 5.07 -17.29
C TYR A 88 -8.04 4.02 -16.79
N ALA A 89 -7.12 3.57 -17.66
CA ALA A 89 -6.05 2.67 -17.29
C ALA A 89 -4.78 2.96 -18.10
N LYS A 90 -3.64 2.92 -17.41
CA LYS A 90 -2.29 2.89 -17.98
C LYS A 90 -1.52 1.81 -17.24
N SER A 91 -1.22 0.70 -17.90
CA SER A 91 -0.52 -0.46 -17.32
C SER A 91 -1.06 -0.84 -15.92
N PRO A 92 -2.38 -1.04 -15.77
CA PRO A 92 -3.04 -1.05 -14.45
C PRO A 92 -2.59 -2.21 -13.56
N ASP A 93 -2.16 -3.34 -14.17
CA ASP A 93 -1.66 -4.54 -13.48
C ASP A 93 -0.12 -4.61 -13.40
N LEU A 94 0.58 -3.52 -13.72
CA LEU A 94 2.03 -3.46 -13.57
C LEU A 94 2.41 -3.51 -12.09
N LYS A 95 3.14 -4.56 -11.69
CA LYS A 95 3.65 -4.72 -10.32
C LYS A 95 4.71 -3.66 -10.01
N LEU A 96 4.44 -2.83 -9.01
CA LEU A 96 5.27 -1.72 -8.56
C LEU A 96 5.35 -1.69 -7.03
N LEU A 97 6.36 -0.97 -6.52
CA LEU A 97 6.46 -0.67 -5.11
C LEU A 97 5.33 0.32 -4.72
N PRO A 98 4.51 0.03 -3.70
CA PRO A 98 3.42 0.91 -3.25
C PRO A 98 3.90 2.17 -2.51
N ALA A 99 5.12 2.16 -1.98
CA ALA A 99 5.54 3.09 -0.93
C ALA A 99 4.48 3.15 0.20
N SER A 100 4.31 4.29 0.87
CA SER A 100 3.33 4.42 1.98
C SER A 100 1.85 4.26 1.60
N THR A 101 1.48 4.00 0.34
CA THR A 101 0.10 3.57 0.02
C THR A 101 -0.21 2.20 0.64
N THR A 102 0.80 1.40 1.00
CA THR A 102 0.70 0.19 1.84
C THR A 102 -0.12 0.42 3.11
N LYS A 103 -0.03 1.62 3.70
CA LYS A 103 -0.71 1.95 4.95
C LYS A 103 -2.24 1.89 4.87
N ILE A 104 -2.81 1.89 3.66
CA ILE A 104 -4.24 1.63 3.46
C ILE A 104 -4.57 0.19 3.91
N MET A 105 -3.77 -0.79 3.50
CA MET A 105 -3.94 -2.18 3.94
C MET A 105 -3.64 -2.35 5.43
N THR A 106 -2.60 -1.68 5.94
CA THR A 106 -2.28 -1.66 7.38
C THR A 106 -3.48 -1.19 8.19
N ALA A 107 -4.13 -0.10 7.78
CA ALA A 107 -5.30 0.42 8.47
C ALA A 107 -6.50 -0.53 8.40
N LEU A 108 -6.75 -1.20 7.27
CA LEU A 108 -7.80 -2.20 7.15
C LEU A 108 -7.62 -3.35 8.16
N VAL A 109 -6.42 -3.92 8.23
CA VAL A 109 -6.11 -5.00 9.20
C VAL A 109 -6.28 -4.51 10.63
N VAL A 110 -5.84 -3.28 10.93
CA VAL A 110 -5.99 -2.71 12.27
C VAL A 110 -7.46 -2.52 12.64
N LEU A 111 -8.27 -1.97 11.73
CA LEU A 111 -9.70 -1.76 11.95
C LEU A 111 -10.49 -3.05 12.11
N ASP A 112 -10.02 -4.17 11.54
CA ASP A 112 -10.64 -5.48 11.69
C ASP A 112 -10.24 -6.19 12.99
N SER A 113 -9.08 -5.82 13.58
CA SER A 113 -8.43 -6.63 14.62
C SER A 113 -8.30 -5.94 15.98
N TYR A 114 -8.38 -4.61 16.02
CA TYR A 114 -8.22 -3.82 17.25
C TYR A 114 -9.47 -3.06 17.62
N SER A 115 -9.67 -2.88 18.93
CA SER A 115 -10.58 -1.84 19.43
C SER A 115 -9.88 -0.49 19.37
N LEU A 116 -10.59 0.56 18.93
CA LEU A 116 -10.02 1.89 18.72
C LEU A 116 -9.50 2.55 20.01
N ASP A 117 -10.14 2.23 21.14
CA ASP A 117 -9.79 2.68 22.50
C ASP A 117 -8.71 1.82 23.16
N GLN A 118 -8.28 0.73 22.52
CA GLN A 118 -7.18 -0.09 23.03
C GLN A 118 -5.91 0.75 23.14
N ILE A 119 -5.30 0.71 24.32
CA ILE A 119 -4.06 1.43 24.61
C ILE A 119 -2.86 0.52 24.35
N ILE A 120 -1.92 1.00 23.54
CA ILE A 120 -0.65 0.35 23.26
C ILE A 120 0.46 1.09 23.99
N MET A 121 1.30 0.34 24.71
CA MET A 121 2.53 0.86 25.30
C MET A 121 3.66 0.79 24.27
N ILE A 122 4.37 1.90 24.10
CA ILE A 122 5.48 1.98 23.16
C ILE A 122 6.75 1.46 23.83
N ASP A 123 7.25 0.30 23.40
CA ASP A 123 8.48 -0.28 23.95
C ASP A 123 9.74 0.34 23.33
N SER A 124 9.79 0.37 22.00
CA SER A 124 10.92 0.93 21.25
C SER A 124 10.47 1.57 19.96
N VAL A 125 11.18 2.60 19.52
CA VAL A 125 10.87 3.32 18.27
C VAL A 125 12.13 3.42 17.45
N HIS A 126 12.23 2.61 16.39
CA HIS A 126 13.34 2.62 15.46
C HIS A 126 12.82 2.65 14.03
N GLN A 127 12.56 3.86 13.52
CA GLN A 127 12.04 4.04 12.16
C GLN A 127 12.75 5.18 11.44
N THR A 128 12.76 5.07 10.11
CA THR A 128 13.27 6.09 9.20
C THR A 128 12.13 6.66 8.36
N GLY A 129 12.31 7.84 7.80
CA GLY A 129 11.28 8.52 7.00
C GLY A 129 10.30 9.31 7.85
N GLN A 130 9.05 9.41 7.38
CA GLN A 130 7.99 10.13 8.08
C GLN A 130 7.58 9.39 9.35
N VAL A 131 7.55 10.10 10.48
CA VAL A 131 7.21 9.56 11.81
C VAL A 131 6.40 10.57 12.60
N MET A 132 5.54 10.10 13.50
CA MET A 132 4.81 10.97 14.45
C MET A 132 5.63 11.25 15.72
N LYS A 133 6.80 10.61 15.88
CA LYS A 133 7.77 10.80 16.98
C LYS A 133 7.29 10.21 18.31
N LEU A 134 6.70 9.01 18.24
CA LEU A 134 6.36 8.21 19.42
C LEU A 134 7.58 8.03 20.33
N ARG A 135 7.35 7.93 21.65
CA ARG A 135 8.41 7.79 22.65
C ARG A 135 8.31 6.48 23.44
N PRO A 136 9.42 5.80 23.75
CA PRO A 136 9.40 4.68 24.68
C PRO A 136 8.72 5.04 26.02
N GLY A 137 7.85 4.17 26.51
CA GLY A 137 7.02 4.36 27.70
C GLY A 137 5.70 5.11 27.46
N GLU A 138 5.50 5.71 26.28
CA GLU A 138 4.24 6.33 25.90
C GLU A 138 3.11 5.29 25.83
N ARG A 139 1.91 5.68 26.25
CA ARG A 139 0.70 4.84 26.19
C ARG A 139 -0.30 5.53 25.27
N ILE A 140 -0.55 5.02 24.08
CA ILE A 140 -1.37 5.72 23.07
C ILE A 140 -2.48 4.81 22.53
N SER A 141 -3.64 5.39 22.21
CA SER A 141 -4.76 4.62 21.66
C SER A 141 -4.50 4.19 20.21
N VAL A 142 -5.13 3.08 19.80
CA VAL A 142 -5.13 2.62 18.40
C VAL A 142 -5.71 3.69 17.47
N GLU A 143 -6.76 4.40 17.88
CA GLU A 143 -7.31 5.52 17.09
C GLU A 143 -6.23 6.60 16.80
N ASN A 144 -5.48 7.01 17.82
CA ASN A 144 -4.44 8.04 17.67
C ASN A 144 -3.27 7.54 16.82
N LEU A 145 -2.93 6.26 16.91
CA LEU A 145 -1.95 5.63 16.02
C LEU A 145 -2.45 5.57 14.56
N LEU A 146 -3.74 5.29 14.33
CA LEU A 146 -4.35 5.33 12.99
C LEU A 146 -4.34 6.74 12.40
N TYR A 147 -4.57 7.78 13.23
CA TYR A 147 -4.40 9.16 12.79
C TYR A 147 -2.95 9.44 12.37
N GLY A 148 -1.95 9.04 13.16
CA GLY A 148 -0.53 9.17 12.78
C GLY A 148 -0.22 8.44 11.47
N LEU A 149 -0.69 7.19 11.35
CA LEU A 149 -0.51 6.32 10.19
C LEU A 149 -1.05 6.96 8.90
N LEU A 150 -2.27 7.49 8.93
CA LEU A 150 -2.99 7.88 7.73
C LEU A 150 -2.84 9.37 7.40
N VAL A 151 -2.80 10.25 8.40
CA VAL A 151 -2.68 11.71 8.20
C VAL A 151 -1.23 12.10 7.91
N GLN A 152 -0.30 11.72 8.78
CA GLN A 152 1.12 12.09 8.66
C GLN A 152 1.98 11.03 7.95
N SER A 153 1.41 9.87 7.60
CA SER A 153 2.15 8.76 7.00
C SER A 153 3.22 8.15 7.91
N ALA A 154 2.98 8.18 9.23
CA ALA A 154 3.94 7.82 10.27
C ALA A 154 4.35 6.33 10.20
N ASN A 155 5.64 6.07 10.01
CA ASN A 155 6.22 4.72 9.94
C ASN A 155 6.35 4.07 11.32
N ASP A 156 6.60 4.87 12.36
CA ASP A 156 6.58 4.43 13.76
C ASP A 156 5.20 3.92 14.14
N ALA A 157 4.11 4.64 13.81
CA ALA A 157 2.75 4.15 14.03
C ALA A 157 2.49 2.80 13.33
N ALA A 158 2.87 2.68 12.05
CA ALA A 158 2.72 1.43 11.30
C ALA A 158 3.44 0.24 11.97
N THR A 159 4.64 0.49 12.45
CA THR A 159 5.48 -0.55 13.07
C THR A 159 4.95 -0.95 14.44
N ILE A 160 4.55 0.03 15.25
CA ILE A 160 3.98 -0.22 16.58
C ILE A 160 2.69 -1.04 16.46
N LEU A 161 1.81 -0.68 15.53
CA LEU A 161 0.59 -1.43 15.26
C LEU A 161 0.90 -2.87 14.83
N ALA A 162 1.88 -3.09 13.95
CA ALA A 162 2.24 -4.43 13.52
C ALA A 162 2.92 -5.27 14.62
N GLN A 163 3.85 -4.68 15.38
CA GLN A 163 4.59 -5.39 16.43
C GLN A 163 3.71 -5.77 17.63
N ASN A 164 2.71 -4.95 17.95
CA ASN A 164 1.75 -5.21 19.01
C ASN A 164 0.55 -6.06 18.54
N PHE A 165 0.60 -6.62 17.33
CA PHE A 165 -0.42 -7.53 16.85
C PHE A 165 -0.38 -8.85 17.61
N PRO A 166 -1.52 -9.50 17.91
CA PRO A 166 -1.52 -10.85 18.43
C PRO A 166 -0.73 -11.79 17.49
N GLY A 167 0.39 -12.33 17.97
CA GLY A 167 1.32 -13.12 17.13
C GLY A 167 2.49 -12.32 16.54
N GLY A 168 2.57 -11.02 16.80
CA GLY A 168 3.66 -10.13 16.39
C GLY A 168 3.58 -9.66 14.94
N GLU A 169 4.66 -9.02 14.49
CA GLU A 169 4.74 -8.40 13.16
C GLU A 169 4.54 -9.40 12.02
N ASP A 170 5.11 -10.61 12.13
CA ASP A 170 4.94 -11.65 11.10
C ASP A 170 3.47 -12.04 10.91
N ALA A 171 2.72 -12.21 12.02
CA ALA A 171 1.29 -12.49 11.98
C ALA A 171 0.48 -11.30 11.42
N PHE A 172 0.93 -10.07 11.68
CA PHE A 172 0.31 -8.88 11.08
C PHE A 172 0.49 -8.87 9.55
N ILE A 173 1.69 -9.20 9.05
CA ILE A 173 1.95 -9.30 7.60
C ILE A 173 1.18 -10.46 6.97
N GLU A 174 1.02 -11.57 7.68
CA GLU A 174 0.14 -12.67 7.24
C GLU A 174 -1.32 -12.18 7.12
N ALA A 175 -1.85 -11.47 8.12
CA ALA A 175 -3.19 -10.89 8.07
C ALA A 175 -3.37 -9.89 6.91
N MET A 176 -2.36 -9.07 6.60
CA MET A 176 -2.38 -8.19 5.42
C MET A 176 -2.53 -8.99 4.12
N ASN A 177 -1.80 -10.09 3.96
CA ASN A 177 -1.86 -10.92 2.76
C ASN A 177 -3.10 -11.84 2.73
N GLN A 178 -3.65 -12.20 3.90
CA GLN A 178 -4.96 -12.84 3.99
C GLN A 178 -6.05 -11.89 3.46
N LYS A 179 -6.01 -10.61 3.84
CA LYS A 179 -6.96 -9.60 3.32
C LYS A 179 -6.82 -9.41 1.81
N VAL A 180 -5.61 -9.48 1.26
CA VAL A 180 -5.37 -9.50 -0.20
C VAL A 180 -6.14 -10.65 -0.85
N ALA A 181 -6.08 -11.86 -0.28
CA ALA A 181 -6.81 -13.02 -0.78
C ALA A 181 -8.33 -12.89 -0.61
N GLU A 182 -8.81 -12.35 0.52
CA GLU A 182 -10.23 -12.08 0.78
C GLU A 182 -10.83 -11.11 -0.24
N LEU A 183 -10.04 -10.12 -0.66
CA LEU A 183 -10.41 -9.15 -1.70
C LEU A 183 -10.24 -9.70 -3.14
N GLY A 184 -9.78 -10.94 -3.30
CA GLY A 184 -9.59 -11.58 -4.61
C GLY A 184 -8.43 -11.01 -5.43
N LEU A 185 -7.46 -10.36 -4.78
CA LEU A 185 -6.37 -9.66 -5.43
C LEU A 185 -5.22 -10.63 -5.71
N THR A 186 -4.75 -10.68 -6.96
CA THR A 186 -3.74 -11.66 -7.39
C THR A 186 -2.36 -11.04 -7.67
N ASN A 187 -2.25 -9.71 -7.65
CA ASN A 187 -1.03 -9.01 -8.04
C ASN A 187 -0.46 -8.12 -6.92
N THR A 188 -0.75 -8.46 -5.67
CA THR A 188 -0.28 -7.74 -4.49
C THR A 188 0.35 -8.70 -3.48
N ASN A 189 1.45 -8.26 -2.88
CA ASN A 189 2.11 -8.94 -1.76
C ASN A 189 2.74 -7.91 -0.83
N PHE A 190 2.36 -7.94 0.44
CA PHE A 190 2.93 -7.08 1.48
C PHE A 190 3.97 -7.86 2.30
N THR A 191 5.00 -7.15 2.72
CA THR A 191 6.14 -7.69 3.50
C THR A 191 6.51 -6.82 4.69
N ASN A 192 5.84 -5.67 4.83
CA ASN A 192 5.95 -4.74 5.95
C ASN A 192 4.69 -3.86 5.98
N ALA A 193 4.44 -3.23 7.12
CA ALA A 193 3.24 -2.40 7.34
C ALA A 193 3.41 -0.92 6.92
N SER A 194 4.64 -0.48 6.63
CA SER A 194 4.94 0.94 6.40
C SER A 194 5.01 1.32 4.92
N GLY A 195 5.31 0.38 4.05
CA GLY A 195 5.60 0.60 2.64
C GLY A 195 7.04 1.00 2.37
N LEU A 196 7.97 0.76 3.29
CA LEU A 196 9.40 0.86 3.01
C LEU A 196 9.81 -0.17 1.94
N ASP A 197 10.79 0.20 1.12
CA ASP A 197 11.27 -0.67 0.03
C ASP A 197 11.80 -1.99 0.61
N ALA A 198 11.20 -3.11 0.18
CA ALA A 198 11.60 -4.44 0.61
C ALA A 198 11.44 -5.44 -0.54
N TYR A 199 12.26 -6.49 -0.54
CA TYR A 199 12.13 -7.57 -1.52
C TYR A 199 10.77 -8.24 -1.38
N GLY A 200 10.12 -8.52 -2.52
CA GLY A 200 8.78 -9.12 -2.54
C GLY A 200 7.65 -8.16 -2.18
N HIS A 201 7.91 -6.90 -1.83
CA HIS A 201 6.87 -5.90 -1.56
C HIS A 201 6.36 -5.30 -2.87
N TYR A 202 5.11 -5.54 -3.25
CA TYR A 202 4.55 -4.97 -4.47
C TYR A 202 3.02 -4.95 -4.47
N THR A 203 2.46 -4.13 -5.36
CA THR A 203 1.04 -4.09 -5.70
C THR A 203 0.89 -3.57 -7.14
N THR A 204 -0.33 -3.33 -7.58
CA THR A 204 -0.65 -2.71 -8.88
C THR A 204 -1.57 -1.50 -8.66
N ALA A 205 -1.71 -0.62 -9.66
CA ALA A 205 -2.64 0.49 -9.55
C ALA A 205 -4.08 -0.02 -9.42
N HIS A 206 -4.42 -1.10 -10.12
CA HIS A 206 -5.71 -1.76 -10.05
C HIS A 206 -6.02 -2.35 -8.66
N ASP A 207 -5.12 -3.17 -8.11
CA ASP A 207 -5.32 -3.79 -6.80
C ASP A 207 -5.41 -2.70 -5.71
N LEU A 208 -4.56 -1.67 -5.75
CA LEU A 208 -4.66 -0.53 -4.82
C LEU A 208 -5.98 0.21 -4.92
N ALA A 209 -6.54 0.36 -6.13
CA ALA A 209 -7.83 1.02 -6.31
C ALA A 209 -8.95 0.21 -5.64
N LEU A 210 -8.91 -1.12 -5.76
CA LEU A 210 -9.85 -2.02 -5.08
C LEU A 210 -9.68 -2.01 -3.56
N ILE A 211 -8.44 -2.03 -3.06
CA ILE A 211 -8.14 -1.91 -1.62
C ILE A 211 -8.69 -0.59 -1.07
N ALA A 212 -8.44 0.52 -1.77
CA ALA A 212 -8.92 1.82 -1.33
C ALA A 212 -10.44 1.94 -1.39
N ALA A 213 -11.08 1.41 -2.43
CA ALA A 213 -12.52 1.38 -2.52
C ALA A 213 -13.16 0.54 -1.40
N ALA A 214 -12.53 -0.58 -1.00
CA ALA A 214 -12.94 -1.36 0.16
C ALA A 214 -12.75 -0.58 1.46
N ALA A 215 -11.59 0.06 1.66
CA ALA A 215 -11.30 0.86 2.85
C ALA A 215 -12.28 2.03 3.03
N MET A 216 -12.69 2.68 1.94
CA MET A 216 -13.63 3.79 1.96
C MET A 216 -15.08 3.38 2.30
N THR A 217 -15.37 2.09 2.48
CA THR A 217 -16.65 1.64 3.05
C THR A 217 -16.69 1.82 4.58
N ASN A 218 -15.53 1.86 5.25
CA ASN A 218 -15.40 2.01 6.69
C ASN A 218 -15.46 3.50 7.09
N GLU A 219 -16.43 3.87 7.93
CA GLU A 219 -16.65 5.26 8.37
C GLU A 219 -15.46 5.85 9.14
N THR A 220 -14.83 5.07 10.01
CA THR A 220 -13.64 5.49 10.75
C THR A 220 -12.48 5.78 9.79
N PHE A 221 -12.23 4.88 8.84
CA PHE A 221 -11.20 5.09 7.82
C PHE A 221 -11.46 6.39 7.03
N ARG A 222 -12.69 6.58 6.53
CA ARG A 222 -13.12 7.79 5.81
C ARG A 222 -12.88 9.07 6.61
N LYS A 223 -13.26 9.08 7.89
CA LYS A 223 -13.06 10.20 8.81
C LYS A 223 -11.58 10.55 8.92
N ILE A 224 -10.72 9.56 9.14
CA ILE A 224 -9.29 9.78 9.36
C ILE A 224 -8.62 10.31 8.08
N VAL A 225 -8.83 9.69 6.92
CA VAL A 225 -8.17 10.13 5.67
C VAL A 225 -8.68 11.47 5.14
N GLY A 226 -9.88 11.90 5.58
CA GLY A 226 -10.44 13.22 5.29
C GLY A 226 -9.96 14.33 6.24
N THR A 227 -9.06 14.03 7.19
CA THR A 227 -8.59 15.00 8.19
C THR A 227 -7.43 15.86 7.64
N LEU A 228 -7.60 17.18 7.64
CA LEU A 228 -6.56 18.14 7.22
C LEU A 228 -5.42 18.24 8.24
N GLY A 229 -5.76 18.24 9.51
CA GLY A 229 -4.81 18.26 10.61
C GLY A 229 -5.53 17.98 11.93
N ILE A 230 -4.82 17.37 12.86
CA ILE A 230 -5.34 16.99 14.18
C ILE A 230 -4.19 16.94 15.18
N THR A 231 -4.48 17.30 16.41
CA THR A 231 -3.58 17.09 17.55
C THR A 231 -4.09 15.89 18.33
N VAL A 232 -3.25 14.88 18.50
CA VAL A 232 -3.56 13.69 19.31
C VAL A 232 -2.63 13.63 20.52
N SER A 233 -3.09 13.00 21.60
CA SER A 233 -2.30 12.82 22.83
C SER A 233 -2.13 11.35 23.20
N ASP A 234 -1.17 11.08 24.08
CA ASP A 234 -1.11 9.84 24.82
C ASP A 234 -2.27 9.77 25.84
N ALA A 235 -2.51 8.57 26.40
CA ALA A 235 -3.58 8.27 27.34
C ALA A 235 -3.51 9.11 28.62
N ASP A 236 -2.29 9.53 28.99
CA ASP A 236 -2.03 10.33 30.20
C ASP A 236 -2.07 11.85 29.93
N ASN A 237 -2.27 12.27 28.67
CA ASN A 237 -2.26 13.65 28.21
C ASN A 237 -0.96 14.42 28.54
N THR A 238 0.17 13.71 28.55
CA THR A 238 1.50 14.26 28.81
C THR A 238 2.34 14.46 27.55
N LEU A 239 2.04 13.68 26.51
CA LEU A 239 2.68 13.76 25.20
C LEU A 239 1.62 14.09 24.15
N VAL A 240 1.98 14.99 23.25
CA VAL A 240 1.09 15.52 22.22
C VAL A 240 1.80 15.45 20.87
N HIS A 241 1.04 15.06 19.84
CA HIS A 241 1.50 14.92 18.47
C HIS A 241 0.62 15.72 17.52
N ASP A 242 1.20 16.76 16.92
CA ASP A 242 0.53 17.56 15.91
C ASP A 242 0.71 16.91 14.53
N LEU A 243 -0.40 16.39 14.00
CA LEU A 243 -0.44 15.66 12.74
C LEU A 243 -1.07 16.56 11.67
N THR A 244 -0.42 16.67 10.52
CA THR A 244 -0.93 17.42 9.36
C THR A 244 -0.90 16.55 8.14
N THR A 245 -1.94 16.64 7.32
CA THR A 245 -2.01 15.87 6.07
C THR A 245 -0.88 16.28 5.13
N ILE A 246 -0.29 15.29 4.48
CA ILE A 246 0.65 15.51 3.38
C ILE A 246 -0.02 15.37 2.00
N ASN A 247 -1.36 15.28 1.98
CA ASN A 247 -2.14 15.28 0.74
C ASN A 247 -2.48 16.72 0.35
N GLU A 248 -1.74 17.27 -0.61
CA GLU A 248 -1.91 18.66 -1.07
C GLU A 248 -3.24 18.93 -1.78
N LEU A 249 -3.95 17.86 -2.21
CA LEU A 249 -5.24 18.01 -2.88
C LEU A 249 -6.42 18.01 -1.90
N LEU A 250 -6.23 17.63 -0.65
CA LEU A 250 -7.29 17.60 0.35
C LEU A 250 -7.71 19.04 0.71
N GLY A 251 -9.02 19.33 0.57
CA GLY A 251 -9.55 20.69 0.74
C GLY A 251 -9.29 21.64 -0.44
N VAL A 252 -8.53 21.21 -1.45
CA VAL A 252 -8.23 21.99 -2.66
C VAL A 252 -9.05 21.50 -3.85
N VAL A 253 -9.06 20.19 -4.08
CA VAL A 253 -9.85 19.56 -5.14
C VAL A 253 -11.25 19.31 -4.61
N SER A 254 -12.27 19.94 -5.22
CA SER A 254 -13.67 19.77 -4.84
C SER A 254 -14.06 18.29 -4.80
N GLY A 255 -14.73 17.87 -3.73
CA GLY A 255 -15.19 16.49 -3.52
C GLY A 255 -14.10 15.48 -3.13
N LEU A 256 -12.82 15.86 -3.10
CA LEU A 256 -11.74 14.95 -2.69
C LEU A 256 -11.75 14.76 -1.18
N SER A 257 -11.71 13.50 -0.74
CA SER A 257 -11.81 13.11 0.68
C SER A 257 -10.84 11.98 1.04
N GLY A 258 -9.56 12.13 0.68
CA GLY A 258 -8.51 11.14 0.93
C GLY A 258 -7.69 10.80 -0.33
N VAL A 259 -6.95 9.69 -0.40
CA VAL A 259 -6.77 8.65 0.64
C VAL A 259 -5.35 8.67 1.18
N LYS A 260 -4.35 8.41 0.32
CA LYS A 260 -2.98 8.24 0.82
C LYS A 260 -1.91 8.49 -0.24
N THR A 261 -0.92 9.29 0.14
CA THR A 261 0.34 9.49 -0.61
C THR A 261 1.38 8.45 -0.22
N GLY A 262 2.34 8.17 -1.11
CA GLY A 262 3.51 7.35 -0.80
C GLY A 262 4.71 7.71 -1.67
N TRP A 263 5.90 7.75 -1.09
CA TRP A 263 7.13 7.99 -1.84
C TRP A 263 8.30 7.22 -1.25
N THR A 264 9.08 6.61 -2.12
CA THR A 264 10.45 6.17 -1.83
C THR A 264 11.29 6.47 -3.06
N LYS A 265 12.61 6.39 -2.90
CA LYS A 265 13.53 6.58 -4.04
C LYS A 265 13.28 5.55 -5.15
N ALA A 266 12.90 4.31 -4.82
CA ALA A 266 12.68 3.25 -5.79
C ALA A 266 11.23 3.23 -6.35
N ALA A 267 10.23 3.59 -5.54
CA ALA A 267 8.84 3.62 -5.98
C ALA A 267 8.53 4.83 -6.86
N GLY A 268 9.18 5.98 -6.60
CA GLY A 268 8.78 7.26 -7.14
C GLY A 268 7.51 7.79 -6.46
N GLU A 269 6.84 8.74 -7.11
CA GLU A 269 5.64 9.35 -6.53
C GLU A 269 4.40 8.47 -6.68
N CYS A 270 3.80 8.08 -5.57
CA CYS A 270 2.56 7.31 -5.54
C CYS A 270 1.44 8.10 -4.86
N PHE A 271 0.22 7.99 -5.36
CA PHE A 271 -0.95 8.59 -4.75
C PHE A 271 -2.22 7.79 -5.05
N VAL A 272 -3.05 7.63 -4.02
CA VAL A 272 -4.41 7.10 -4.11
C VAL A 272 -5.36 8.19 -3.63
N ALA A 273 -6.26 8.63 -4.49
CA ALA A 273 -7.28 9.63 -4.20
C ALA A 273 -8.67 9.02 -4.24
N TYR A 274 -9.52 9.46 -3.33
CA TYR A 274 -10.96 9.23 -3.39
C TYR A 274 -11.66 10.56 -3.59
N VAL A 275 -12.63 10.60 -4.50
CA VAL A 275 -13.37 11.82 -4.81
C VAL A 275 -14.83 11.48 -5.02
N ALA A 276 -15.71 12.22 -4.34
CA ALA A 276 -17.15 12.15 -4.50
C ALA A 276 -17.68 13.47 -5.05
N ARG A 277 -18.32 13.45 -6.24
CA ARG A 277 -19.03 14.62 -6.80
C ARG A 277 -20.34 14.15 -7.42
N ASP A 278 -21.41 14.92 -7.21
CA ASP A 278 -22.71 14.70 -7.85
C ASP A 278 -23.25 13.25 -7.68
N GLY A 279 -23.00 12.66 -6.50
CA GLY A 279 -23.42 11.30 -6.17
C GLY A 279 -22.61 10.20 -6.87
N ARG A 280 -21.47 10.54 -7.49
CA ARG A 280 -20.53 9.59 -8.11
C ARG A 280 -19.24 9.58 -7.30
N GLU A 281 -18.69 8.40 -7.13
CA GLU A 281 -17.56 8.15 -6.26
C GLU A 281 -16.48 7.45 -7.07
N LEU A 282 -15.30 8.06 -7.16
CA LEU A 282 -14.18 7.55 -7.92
C LEU A 282 -12.97 7.34 -7.03
N VAL A 283 -12.20 6.30 -7.36
CA VAL A 283 -10.83 6.14 -6.87
C VAL A 283 -9.86 6.31 -8.03
N THR A 284 -8.88 7.20 -7.84
CA THR A 284 -7.76 7.40 -8.78
C THR A 284 -6.48 6.93 -8.14
N VAL A 285 -5.70 6.12 -8.84
CA VAL A 285 -4.37 5.69 -8.40
C VAL A 285 -3.34 6.07 -9.45
N VAL A 286 -2.22 6.65 -9.01
CA VAL A 286 -1.01 6.87 -9.81
C VAL A 286 0.19 6.30 -9.07
N LEU A 287 1.03 5.53 -9.78
CA LEU A 287 2.24 4.90 -9.23
C LEU A 287 3.47 5.28 -10.06
N GLY A 288 4.52 5.72 -9.37
CA GLY A 288 5.78 6.15 -10.00
C GLY A 288 5.61 7.36 -10.92
N SER A 289 4.81 8.33 -10.50
CA SER A 289 4.63 9.62 -11.16
C SER A 289 5.84 10.55 -10.91
N ALA A 290 5.98 11.58 -11.75
CA ALA A 290 6.86 12.73 -11.53
C ALA A 290 6.13 13.93 -10.91
N ASP A 291 4.79 13.96 -10.97
CA ASP A 291 3.92 14.97 -10.36
C ASP A 291 2.59 14.30 -9.99
N ARG A 292 2.57 13.59 -8.86
CA ARG A 292 1.39 12.80 -8.47
C ARG A 292 0.15 13.66 -8.30
N PHE A 293 0.30 14.91 -7.85
CA PHE A 293 -0.82 15.77 -7.49
C PHE A 293 -1.41 16.42 -8.73
N GLY A 294 -0.57 17.02 -9.59
CA GLY A 294 -1.04 17.59 -10.86
C GLY A 294 -1.68 16.53 -11.76
N GLU A 295 -1.06 15.36 -11.89
CA GLU A 295 -1.60 14.27 -12.71
C GLU A 295 -2.91 13.72 -12.17
N THR A 296 -3.02 13.54 -10.85
CA THR A 296 -4.26 13.07 -10.23
C THR A 296 -5.38 14.09 -10.37
N ALA A 297 -5.10 15.38 -10.15
CA ALA A 297 -6.10 16.44 -10.35
C ALA A 297 -6.59 16.51 -11.81
N ALA A 298 -5.67 16.38 -12.78
CA ALA A 298 -6.02 16.35 -14.20
C ALA A 298 -6.88 15.13 -14.56
N LEU A 299 -6.53 13.95 -14.04
CA LEU A 299 -7.29 12.71 -14.23
C LEU A 299 -8.70 12.79 -13.62
N ILE A 300 -8.82 13.30 -12.38
CA ILE A 300 -10.11 13.51 -11.72
C ILE A 300 -11.00 14.45 -12.53
N ASN A 301 -10.46 15.61 -12.94
CA ASN A 301 -11.24 16.59 -13.70
C ASN A 301 -11.65 16.04 -15.07
N TRP A 302 -10.76 15.31 -15.75
CA TRP A 302 -11.09 14.62 -16.98
C TRP A 302 -12.20 13.58 -16.78
N ALA A 303 -12.14 12.76 -15.73
CA ALA A 303 -13.13 11.72 -15.49
C ALA A 303 -14.54 12.32 -15.33
N TYR A 304 -14.70 13.30 -14.42
CA TYR A 304 -15.99 13.94 -14.17
C TYR A 304 -16.52 14.78 -15.35
N SER A 305 -15.63 15.38 -16.15
CA SER A 305 -16.07 16.24 -17.27
C SER A 305 -16.47 15.44 -18.51
N ASN A 306 -16.05 14.18 -18.62
CA ASN A 306 -16.16 13.42 -19.87
C ASN A 306 -16.97 12.12 -19.75
N HIS A 307 -17.26 11.65 -18.54
CA HIS A 307 -18.03 10.43 -18.33
C HIS A 307 -19.48 10.72 -17.95
N HIS A 308 -20.38 9.88 -18.45
CA HIS A 308 -21.78 9.91 -18.07
C HIS A 308 -22.20 8.59 -17.43
N TRP A 309 -22.84 8.70 -16.27
CA TRP A 309 -23.41 7.58 -15.53
C TRP A 309 -24.87 7.39 -15.93
N GLN A 310 -25.12 6.43 -16.81
CA GLN A 310 -26.45 6.03 -17.23
C GLN A 310 -27.09 5.17 -16.14
N VAL A 311 -28.33 5.50 -15.78
CA VAL A 311 -29.14 4.62 -14.92
C VAL A 311 -29.59 3.45 -15.78
N VAL A 312 -29.02 2.27 -15.56
CA VAL A 312 -29.51 1.04 -16.19
C VAL A 312 -30.80 0.64 -15.48
N VAL A 313 -31.94 0.99 -16.07
CA VAL A 313 -33.24 0.50 -15.59
C VAL A 313 -33.34 -0.98 -16.03
N PRO A 314 -33.51 -1.94 -15.10
CA PRO A 314 -33.70 -3.34 -15.49
C PRO A 314 -34.90 -3.43 -16.44
N ALA A 315 -34.74 -4.14 -17.56
CA ALA A 315 -35.85 -4.38 -18.47
C ALA A 315 -37.01 -4.99 -17.67
N THR A 316 -38.15 -4.30 -17.64
CA THR A 316 -39.39 -4.84 -17.08
C THR A 316 -39.72 -6.12 -17.84
N ARG A 317 -39.75 -7.25 -17.12
CA ARG A 317 -40.22 -8.54 -17.64
C ARG A 317 -41.71 -8.51 -17.91
#